data_AF-A0AA38VHB5-F1
#
_entry.id   AF-A0AA38VHB5-F1
#
_cell.length_a   1.000
_cell.length_b   1.000
_cell.length_c   1.000
_cell.angle_alpha   90.00
_cell.angle_beta   90.00
_cell.angle_gamma   90.00
#
_symmetry.space_group_name_H-M   'P 1'
#
loop_
_entity.id
_entity.type
_entity.pdbx_description
1 polymer ?
#
loop_
_entity_poly.entity_id
_entity_poly.type
_entity_poly.pdbx_seq_one_letter_code
_entity_poly.pdbx_strand_id
1 'polypeptide(L)'
;MATTNFYTRVFSTAGPRQLMSSLALLTPKRDRYRLSGPELPAEFAEHSRRHHENAAPSALVTVCTCIIETIYRAIEMFTSEDQAAEDIDVVFIRAPDSAGQQDAPRIHSSLVLARRCGHPNPRLYKYEHVFEWEVPEECVVHRVSLQTLLDGGLGRFIPGIDQSDAAEGGGAEGGGGAGRVPLPRSTEDLRRILALQLGIGDPWNQRATGLVLGQFARVFGPPTRELGVWIARRLFTDCAQPWPVPGGSTRIRRCVRRSPVLGGPSATRDEYMHVNSGFYRELDAGINEALSVAPTEGGNHPPASMARVGEMLETLGDCMALLSVSGEAASAVPRLGSIQ
;
A
#
# COMPACT_ATOMS: atom_id res chain seq x y z
N MET A 1 0.23 23.97 -8.22
CA MET A 1 0.85 23.54 -6.95
C MET A 1 2.00 22.62 -7.32
N ALA A 2 3.21 22.90 -6.84
CA ALA A 2 4.33 21.96 -6.99
C ALA A 2 3.93 20.63 -6.35
N THR A 3 4.11 19.53 -7.07
CA THR A 3 3.84 18.19 -6.55
C THR A 3 4.96 17.80 -5.60
N THR A 4 4.74 17.92 -4.29
CA THR A 4 5.69 17.40 -3.30
C THR A 4 5.94 15.92 -3.56
N ASN A 5 7.19 15.56 -3.82
CA ASN A 5 7.58 14.18 -4.07
C ASN A 5 7.97 13.50 -2.75
N PHE A 6 7.06 12.69 -2.22
CA PHE A 6 7.39 11.78 -1.14
C PHE A 6 7.69 10.39 -1.68
N TYR A 7 8.61 9.73 -1.00
CA TYR A 7 9.02 8.36 -1.20
C TYR A 7 8.95 7.63 0.13
N THR A 8 9.01 6.32 0.05
CA THR A 8 9.00 5.43 1.20
C THR A 8 10.10 4.39 1.05
N ARG A 9 10.64 3.92 2.17
CA ARG A 9 11.58 2.80 2.19
C ARG A 9 11.31 1.99 3.44
N VAL A 10 11.58 0.69 3.35
CA VAL A 10 11.62 -0.20 4.49
C VAL A 10 13.02 -0.75 4.64
N PHE A 11 13.49 -0.89 5.88
CA PHE A 11 14.74 -1.55 6.21
C PHE A 11 14.72 -2.08 7.65
N SER A 12 15.64 -3.00 7.93
CA SER A 12 15.93 -3.47 9.28
C SER A 12 16.87 -2.51 9.97
N THR A 13 16.58 -2.11 11.21
CA THR A 13 17.47 -1.32 12.08
C THR A 13 18.74 -2.09 12.42
N ALA A 14 18.67 -3.42 12.54
CA ALA A 14 19.82 -4.30 12.71
C ALA A 14 20.67 -4.44 11.42
N GLY A 15 20.07 -4.12 10.27
CA GLY A 15 20.74 -4.22 8.97
C GLY A 15 21.73 -3.08 8.71
N PRO A 16 22.87 -3.34 8.05
CA PRO A 16 23.85 -2.29 7.74
C PRO A 16 23.38 -1.33 6.64
N ARG A 17 22.37 -1.72 5.84
CA ARG A 17 21.90 -1.02 4.64
C ARG A 17 20.59 -0.26 4.88
N GLN A 18 20.59 0.60 5.90
CA GLN A 18 19.43 1.43 6.26
C GLN A 18 19.19 2.50 5.19
N LEU A 19 19.72 3.70 5.39
CA LEU A 19 19.63 4.83 4.46
C LEU A 19 20.84 4.92 3.52
N MET A 20 21.81 4.01 3.64
CA MET A 20 23.05 4.01 2.86
C MET A 20 23.11 2.84 1.88
N SER A 21 23.79 3.04 0.76
CA SER A 21 24.05 1.99 -0.21
C SER A 21 25.14 1.05 0.30
N SER A 22 25.20 -0.16 -0.26
CA SER A 22 26.25 -1.11 0.11
C SER A 22 27.65 -0.59 -0.22
N LEU A 23 27.81 0.10 -1.35
CA LEU A 23 29.09 0.71 -1.69
C LEU A 23 29.42 1.92 -0.80
N ALA A 24 28.43 2.71 -0.37
CA ALA A 24 28.65 3.84 0.52
C ALA A 24 29.23 3.43 1.89
N LEU A 25 28.94 2.21 2.36
CA LEU A 25 29.53 1.66 3.59
C LEU A 25 31.01 1.30 3.42
N LEU A 26 31.44 1.00 2.19
CA LEU A 26 32.81 0.62 1.85
C LEU A 26 33.65 1.81 1.38
N THR A 27 33.01 2.89 0.94
CA THR A 27 33.65 4.06 0.35
C THR A 27 33.57 5.28 1.29
N PRO A 28 34.71 5.89 1.66
CA PRO A 28 34.72 7.10 2.47
C PRO A 28 33.89 8.23 1.84
N LYS A 29 33.20 9.02 2.67
CA LYS A 29 32.29 10.08 2.19
C LYS A 29 32.94 11.06 1.21
N ARG A 30 34.21 11.41 1.42
CA ARG A 30 34.99 12.30 0.54
C ARG A 30 35.21 11.75 -0.88
N ASP A 31 35.12 10.44 -1.05
CA ASP A 31 35.36 9.73 -2.30
C ASP A 31 34.05 9.40 -3.02
N ARG A 32 32.89 9.80 -2.46
CA ARG A 32 31.58 9.63 -3.06
C ARG A 32 31.33 10.74 -4.06
N TYR A 33 31.46 10.40 -5.34
CA TYR A 33 31.27 11.32 -6.45
C TYR A 33 29.90 11.15 -7.08
N ARG A 34 29.47 12.16 -7.83
CA ARG A 34 28.23 12.12 -8.60
C ARG A 34 28.39 11.17 -9.77
N LEU A 35 27.52 10.18 -9.86
CA LEU A 35 27.56 9.24 -10.98
C LEU A 35 27.32 10.00 -12.28
N SER A 36 28.22 9.80 -13.24
CA SER A 36 28.11 10.40 -14.57
C SER A 36 26.99 9.75 -15.39
N GLY A 37 26.63 10.39 -16.50
CA GLY A 37 25.60 9.89 -17.43
C GLY A 37 25.73 8.41 -17.84
N PRO A 38 26.94 7.89 -18.15
CA PRO A 38 27.16 6.46 -18.44
C PRO A 38 27.31 5.58 -17.20
N GLU A 39 27.85 6.07 -16.09
CA GLU A 39 28.03 5.27 -14.87
C GLU A 39 26.69 4.93 -14.21
N LEU A 40 25.74 5.87 -14.18
CA LEU A 40 24.47 5.68 -13.49
C LEU A 40 23.65 4.48 -14.05
N PRO A 41 23.47 4.30 -15.39
CA PRO A 41 22.84 3.09 -15.92
C PRO A 41 23.62 1.80 -15.64
N ALA A 42 24.95 1.85 -15.58
CA ALA A 42 25.78 0.68 -15.28
C ALA A 42 25.62 0.26 -13.81
N GLU A 43 25.70 1.22 -12.88
CA GLU A 43 25.40 1.03 -11.45
C GLU A 43 23.97 0.52 -11.25
N PHE A 44 23.00 1.04 -12.00
CA PHE A 44 21.62 0.56 -11.94
C PHE A 44 21.49 -0.88 -12.45
N ALA A 45 22.19 -1.24 -13.53
CA ALA A 45 22.18 -2.59 -14.06
C ALA A 45 22.71 -3.60 -13.03
N GLU A 46 23.73 -3.23 -12.25
CA GLU A 46 24.23 -4.04 -11.14
C GLU A 46 23.23 -4.06 -9.96
N HIS A 47 22.74 -2.89 -9.55
CA HIS A 47 21.76 -2.75 -8.48
C HIS A 47 20.49 -3.58 -8.71
N SER A 48 20.03 -3.68 -9.96
CA SER A 48 18.85 -4.45 -10.35
C SER A 48 19.00 -5.96 -10.13
N ARG A 49 20.24 -6.46 -10.01
CA ARG A 49 20.56 -7.87 -9.77
C ARG A 49 20.66 -8.22 -8.28
N ARG A 50 20.35 -7.28 -7.37
CA ARG A 50 20.56 -7.41 -5.90
C ARG A 50 19.96 -8.65 -5.22
N HIS A 51 19.01 -9.34 -5.85
CA HIS A 51 18.41 -10.57 -5.31
C HIS A 51 19.25 -11.82 -5.64
N HIS A 52 20.35 -11.67 -6.38
CA HIS A 52 21.32 -12.74 -6.59
C HIS A 52 22.39 -12.73 -5.49
N GLU A 53 22.71 -13.90 -4.96
CA GLU A 53 23.67 -14.11 -3.86
C GLU A 53 25.08 -13.52 -4.11
N ASN A 54 25.41 -13.21 -5.37
CA ASN A 54 26.71 -12.65 -5.78
C ASN A 54 26.62 -11.24 -6.39
N ALA A 55 25.54 -10.50 -6.15
CA ALA A 55 25.43 -9.13 -6.67
C ALA A 55 26.53 -8.24 -6.08
N ALA A 56 27.24 -7.50 -6.94
CA ALA A 56 28.26 -6.58 -6.48
C ALA A 56 27.61 -5.44 -5.67
N PRO A 57 28.34 -4.86 -4.68
CA PRO A 57 27.89 -3.66 -4.00
C PRO A 57 27.56 -2.55 -5.01
N SER A 58 26.50 -1.80 -4.78
CA SER A 58 26.11 -0.70 -5.66
C SER A 58 26.10 0.63 -4.92
N ALA A 59 26.28 1.71 -5.67
CA ALA A 59 26.19 3.08 -5.18
C ALA A 59 24.73 3.56 -5.04
N LEU A 60 23.73 2.69 -5.09
CA LEU A 60 22.32 3.11 -5.20
C LEU A 60 21.48 2.65 -4.00
N VAL A 61 20.60 3.54 -3.53
CA VAL A 61 19.64 3.28 -2.45
C VAL A 61 18.22 3.34 -2.98
N THR A 62 17.52 2.21 -2.93
CA THR A 62 16.15 2.10 -3.41
C THR A 62 15.15 2.81 -2.51
N VAL A 63 14.23 3.56 -3.11
CA VAL A 63 13.03 4.06 -2.46
C VAL A 63 11.83 3.78 -3.37
N CYS A 64 10.63 3.80 -2.80
CA CYS A 64 9.40 3.47 -3.49
C CYS A 64 8.38 4.60 -3.39
N THR A 65 7.67 4.86 -4.48
CA THR A 65 6.51 5.76 -4.47
C THR A 65 5.21 5.03 -4.13
N CYS A 66 5.18 3.70 -4.16
CA CYS A 66 4.01 2.88 -3.87
C CYS A 66 4.01 2.42 -2.41
N ILE A 67 3.08 2.94 -1.61
CA ILE A 67 3.02 2.63 -0.17
C ILE A 67 2.65 1.16 0.08
N ILE A 68 1.81 0.59 -0.79
CA ILE A 68 1.41 -0.83 -0.70
C ILE A 68 2.62 -1.74 -0.87
N GLU A 69 3.53 -1.41 -1.79
CA GLU A 69 4.76 -2.18 -1.99
C GLU A 69 5.69 -2.06 -0.77
N THR A 70 5.78 -0.88 -0.15
CA THR A 70 6.55 -0.69 1.07
C THR A 70 5.98 -1.48 2.25
N ILE A 71 4.67 -1.45 2.46
CA ILE A 71 4.00 -2.25 3.51
C ILE A 71 4.21 -3.74 3.24
N TYR A 72 4.03 -4.19 1.99
CA TYR A 72 4.24 -5.58 1.63
C TYR A 72 5.66 -6.04 1.92
N ARG A 73 6.68 -5.25 1.57
CA ARG A 73 8.08 -5.56 1.91
C ARG A 73 8.32 -5.60 3.42
N ALA A 74 7.68 -4.72 4.20
CA ALA A 74 7.76 -4.77 5.67
C ALA A 74 7.19 -6.07 6.22
N ILE A 75 6.06 -6.53 5.68
CA ILE A 75 5.46 -7.82 6.01
C ILE A 75 6.39 -8.96 5.62
N GLU A 76 6.99 -8.94 4.42
CA GLU A 76 7.93 -9.98 4.00
C GLU A 76 9.15 -10.06 4.92
N MET A 77 9.71 -8.92 5.34
CA MET A 77 10.81 -8.89 6.31
C MET A 77 10.40 -9.50 7.66
N PHE A 78 9.20 -9.16 8.14
CA PHE A 78 8.67 -9.71 9.39
C PHE A 78 8.43 -11.21 9.32
N THR A 79 7.87 -11.71 8.22
CA THR A 79 7.37 -13.10 8.15
C THR A 79 8.36 -14.08 7.55
N SER A 80 9.22 -13.62 6.63
CA SER A 80 10.12 -14.48 5.84
C SER A 80 11.58 -14.34 6.27
N GLU A 81 11.98 -13.19 6.80
CA GLU A 81 13.35 -12.93 7.27
C GLU A 81 13.50 -13.08 8.80
N ASP A 82 12.42 -13.47 9.50
CA ASP A 82 12.38 -13.66 10.95
C ASP A 82 12.90 -12.44 11.74
N GLN A 83 12.61 -11.24 11.22
CA GLN A 83 12.99 -9.99 11.86
C GLN A 83 11.88 -9.51 12.80
N ALA A 84 12.27 -9.04 13.99
CA ALA A 84 11.32 -8.46 14.93
C ALA A 84 10.62 -7.23 14.33
N ALA A 85 9.30 -7.10 14.55
CA ALA A 85 8.53 -5.98 14.00
C ALA A 85 9.00 -4.60 14.52
N GLU A 86 9.59 -4.55 15.71
CA GLU A 86 10.18 -3.34 16.28
C GLU A 86 11.47 -2.91 15.57
N ASP A 87 12.17 -3.85 14.92
CA ASP A 87 13.39 -3.62 14.15
C ASP A 87 13.14 -3.32 12.67
N ILE A 88 11.89 -3.30 12.22
CA ILE A 88 11.55 -3.01 10.83
C ILE A 88 11.02 -1.59 10.74
N ASP A 89 11.80 -0.67 10.18
CA ASP A 89 11.41 0.72 10.02
C ASP A 89 10.79 0.98 8.64
N VAL A 90 9.63 1.64 8.62
CA VAL A 90 9.08 2.31 7.44
C VAL A 90 9.41 3.81 7.53
N VAL A 91 10.24 4.29 6.61
CA VAL A 91 10.62 5.70 6.53
C VAL A 91 9.90 6.42 5.39
N PHE A 92 9.49 7.66 5.65
CA PHE A 92 8.95 8.59 4.67
C PHE A 92 10.00 9.65 4.35
N ILE A 93 10.24 9.85 3.05
CA ILE A 93 11.33 10.66 2.54
C ILE A 93 10.73 11.74 1.66
N ARG A 94 11.05 13.00 1.93
CA ARG A 94 10.69 14.14 1.08
C ARG A 94 11.93 14.59 0.32
N ALA A 95 11.97 14.33 -0.98
CA ALA A 95 13.07 14.82 -1.80
C ALA A 95 12.83 16.28 -2.17
N PRO A 96 13.84 17.16 -2.07
CA PRO A 96 13.71 18.54 -2.54
C PRO A 96 13.59 18.55 -4.07
N ASP A 97 12.84 19.52 -4.60
CA ASP A 97 12.76 19.73 -6.05
C ASP A 97 14.16 20.03 -6.59
N SER A 98 14.73 19.09 -7.33
CA SER A 98 16.15 19.09 -7.71
C SER A 98 16.49 20.10 -8.82
N ALA A 99 15.59 21.03 -9.13
CA ALA A 99 15.75 22.00 -10.21
C ALA A 99 16.79 23.07 -9.83
N GLY A 100 18.06 22.81 -10.18
CA GLY A 100 19.13 23.81 -10.21
C GLY A 100 20.00 23.91 -8.96
N GLN A 101 19.77 23.09 -7.92
CA GLN A 101 20.58 23.15 -6.70
C GLN A 101 21.76 22.18 -6.78
N GLN A 102 22.98 22.73 -6.74
CA GLN A 102 24.21 21.96 -6.94
C GLN A 102 24.45 20.92 -5.83
N ASP A 103 23.84 21.04 -4.66
CA ASP A 103 23.99 20.09 -3.54
C ASP A 103 22.72 19.29 -3.24
N ALA A 104 21.69 19.37 -4.09
CA ALA A 104 20.48 18.58 -3.88
C ALA A 104 20.78 17.07 -3.98
N PRO A 105 20.13 16.25 -3.12
CA PRO A 105 20.12 14.80 -3.25
C PRO A 105 19.68 14.39 -4.66
N ARG A 106 20.43 13.46 -5.27
CA ARG A 106 20.14 12.98 -6.62
C ARG A 106 19.26 11.75 -6.55
N ILE A 107 18.04 11.91 -7.05
CA ILE A 107 17.07 10.83 -7.15
C ILE A 107 16.72 10.60 -8.62
N HIS A 108 16.67 9.32 -9.00
CA HIS A 108 16.42 8.91 -10.38
C HIS A 108 15.27 7.92 -10.44
N SER A 109 14.48 8.00 -11.51
CA SER A 109 13.44 6.99 -11.79
C SER A 109 14.10 5.69 -12.25
N SER A 110 13.92 4.61 -11.50
CA SER A 110 14.43 3.28 -11.87
C SER A 110 13.81 2.79 -13.17
N LEU A 111 12.55 3.14 -13.49
CA LEU A 111 11.93 2.83 -14.78
C LEU A 111 12.70 3.44 -15.97
N VAL A 112 13.13 4.70 -15.84
CA VAL A 112 13.91 5.38 -16.89
C VAL A 112 15.29 4.73 -17.02
N LEU A 113 15.95 4.42 -15.91
CA LEU A 113 17.25 3.74 -15.92
C LEU A 113 17.15 2.33 -16.51
N ALA A 114 16.13 1.56 -16.13
CA ALA A 114 15.85 0.23 -16.66
C ALA A 114 15.65 0.23 -18.19
N ARG A 115 14.98 1.26 -18.74
CA ARG A 115 14.88 1.43 -20.19
C ARG A 115 16.24 1.76 -20.82
N ARG A 116 17.02 2.65 -20.19
CA ARG A 116 18.34 3.06 -20.70
C ARG A 116 19.36 1.92 -20.71
N CYS A 117 19.29 0.98 -19.76
CA CYS A 117 20.16 -0.20 -19.76
C CYS A 117 19.60 -1.39 -20.55
N GLY A 118 18.46 -1.25 -21.23
CA GLY A 118 17.87 -2.32 -22.03
C GLY A 118 17.31 -3.49 -21.21
N HIS A 119 16.90 -3.26 -19.96
CA HIS A 119 16.31 -4.29 -19.12
C HIS A 119 15.08 -4.91 -19.80
N PRO A 120 14.90 -6.25 -19.81
CA PRO A 120 13.82 -6.91 -20.57
C PRO A 120 12.42 -6.48 -20.12
N ASN A 121 12.26 -6.21 -18.81
CA ASN A 121 10.98 -5.81 -18.21
C ASN A 121 11.09 -4.51 -17.40
N PRO A 122 11.24 -3.32 -18.03
CA PRO A 122 11.44 -2.07 -17.29
C PRO A 122 10.25 -1.68 -16.40
N ARG A 123 9.05 -2.15 -16.75
CA ARG A 123 7.80 -1.85 -16.02
C ARG A 123 7.77 -2.39 -14.59
N LEU A 124 8.64 -3.35 -14.25
CA LEU A 124 8.80 -3.83 -12.87
C LEU A 124 9.26 -2.70 -11.94
N TYR A 125 10.03 -1.74 -12.45
CA TYR A 125 10.60 -0.64 -11.68
C TYR A 125 9.73 0.63 -11.70
N LYS A 126 8.44 0.53 -12.06
CA LYS A 126 7.57 1.70 -12.27
C LYS A 126 7.39 2.60 -11.04
N TYR A 127 7.46 2.02 -9.84
CA TYR A 127 7.30 2.75 -8.58
C TYR A 127 8.63 3.01 -7.89
N GLU A 128 9.70 2.37 -8.37
CA GLU A 128 11.01 2.40 -7.78
C GLU A 128 11.79 3.63 -8.25
N HIS A 129 12.47 4.25 -7.30
CA HIS A 129 13.45 5.29 -7.52
C HIS A 129 14.73 4.95 -6.76
N VAL A 130 15.84 5.54 -7.18
CA VAL A 130 17.13 5.33 -6.53
C VAL A 130 17.79 6.66 -6.18
N PHE A 131 18.28 6.75 -4.95
CA PHE A 131 19.22 7.78 -4.53
C PHE A 131 20.66 7.33 -4.83
N GLU A 132 21.52 8.26 -5.18
CA GLU A 132 22.97 8.02 -5.22
C GLU A 132 23.53 8.03 -3.78
N TRP A 133 24.29 6.98 -3.44
CA TRP A 133 25.04 6.71 -2.21
C TRP A 133 24.24 6.59 -0.92
N GLU A 134 23.41 7.56 -0.60
CA GLU A 134 22.62 7.60 0.62
C GLU A 134 21.33 8.40 0.42
N VAL A 135 20.32 8.09 1.23
CA VAL A 135 19.20 8.99 1.50
C VAL A 135 19.66 9.89 2.64
N PRO A 136 19.82 11.21 2.42
CA PRO A 136 20.24 12.10 3.49
C PRO A 136 19.20 12.16 4.60
N GLU A 137 19.63 12.22 5.86
CA GLU A 137 18.74 12.19 7.02
C GLU A 137 17.79 13.40 7.01
N GLU A 138 18.23 14.55 6.49
CA GLU A 138 17.41 15.74 6.32
C GLU A 138 16.23 15.56 5.35
N CYS A 139 16.26 14.52 4.50
CA CYS A 139 15.14 14.15 3.66
C CYS A 139 14.13 13.24 4.38
N VAL A 140 14.50 12.62 5.51
CA VAL A 140 13.62 11.75 6.28
C VAL A 140 12.67 12.63 7.10
N VAL A 141 11.39 12.62 6.73
CA VAL A 141 10.37 13.45 7.39
C VAL A 141 9.57 12.70 8.45
N HIS A 142 9.60 11.36 8.39
CA HIS A 142 8.93 10.51 9.35
C HIS A 142 9.50 9.10 9.34
N ARG A 143 9.50 8.45 10.49
CA ARG A 143 9.94 7.07 10.68
C ARG A 143 8.97 6.40 11.65
N VAL A 144 8.54 5.20 11.31
CA VAL A 144 7.61 4.42 12.12
C VAL A 144 7.95 2.94 11.99
N SER A 145 8.10 2.25 13.12
CA SER A 145 8.38 0.81 13.11
C SER A 145 7.13 0.02 12.70
N LEU A 146 7.32 -1.18 12.16
CA LEU A 146 6.22 -2.07 11.84
C LEU A 146 5.39 -2.39 13.10
N GLN A 147 6.04 -2.60 14.25
CA GLN A 147 5.35 -2.78 15.52
C GLN A 147 4.40 -1.62 15.82
N THR A 148 4.85 -0.37 15.67
CA THR A 148 4.00 0.82 15.89
C THR A 148 2.81 0.84 14.93
N LEU A 149 2.99 0.39 13.68
CA LEU A 149 1.88 0.27 12.73
C LEU A 149 0.88 -0.81 13.14
N LEU A 150 1.35 -1.97 13.60
CA LEU A 150 0.51 -3.07 14.10
C LEU A 150 -0.30 -2.60 15.32
N ASP A 151 0.36 -2.01 16.31
CA ASP A 151 -0.26 -1.43 17.52
C ASP A 151 -1.26 -0.33 17.15
N GLY A 152 -0.96 0.45 16.11
CA GLY A 152 -1.82 1.49 15.55
C GLY A 152 -3.03 0.95 14.78
N GLY A 153 -3.14 -0.37 14.61
CA GLY A 153 -4.29 -1.04 14.00
C GLY A 153 -4.10 -1.40 12.52
N LEU A 154 -2.87 -1.48 12.01
CA LEU A 154 -2.61 -1.92 10.63
C LEU A 154 -3.23 -3.29 10.34
N GLY A 155 -3.20 -4.23 11.30
CA GLY A 155 -3.78 -5.56 11.09
C GLY A 155 -5.29 -5.63 11.02
N ARG A 156 -6.02 -4.58 11.45
CA ARG A 156 -7.45 -4.42 11.14
C ARG A 156 -7.70 -4.31 9.63
N PHE A 157 -6.74 -3.76 8.89
CA PHE A 157 -6.81 -3.60 7.44
C PHE A 157 -6.17 -4.76 6.66
N ILE A 158 -5.27 -5.51 7.31
CA ILE A 158 -4.52 -6.61 6.70
C ILE A 158 -4.73 -7.87 7.54
N PRO A 159 -5.81 -8.64 7.25
CA PRO A 159 -6.10 -9.86 7.98
C PRO A 159 -4.91 -10.82 8.00
N GLY A 160 -4.59 -11.37 9.18
CA GLY A 160 -3.55 -12.38 9.36
C GLY A 160 -2.19 -11.86 9.81
N ILE A 161 -1.96 -10.54 9.82
CA ILE A 161 -0.67 -9.95 10.22
C ILE A 161 -0.46 -9.92 11.75
N ASP A 162 -1.52 -9.67 12.54
CA ASP A 162 -1.45 -9.55 14.02
C ASP A 162 -1.32 -10.90 14.74
N GLN A 163 -1.04 -12.00 14.03
CA GLN A 163 -1.01 -13.34 14.61
C GLN A 163 0.34 -13.68 15.26
N SER A 164 0.89 -12.74 16.02
CA SER A 164 1.90 -13.02 17.03
C SER A 164 1.22 -13.75 18.20
N ASP A 165 1.62 -15.00 18.43
CA ASP A 165 1.56 -15.67 19.74
C ASP A 165 0.20 -16.14 20.28
N ALA A 166 -0.45 -17.06 19.57
CA ALA A 166 -1.30 -18.09 20.20
C ALA A 166 -0.75 -19.52 19.99
N ALA A 167 0.55 -19.63 19.72
CA ALA A 167 1.24 -20.91 19.51
C ALA A 167 2.31 -21.18 20.58
N GLU A 168 2.05 -20.81 21.83
CA GLU A 168 2.74 -21.42 22.97
C GLU A 168 1.71 -21.90 23.99
N GLY A 169 1.46 -23.21 24.00
CA GLY A 169 0.83 -23.88 25.14
C GLY A 169 -0.44 -24.68 24.83
N GLY A 170 -0.26 -25.97 24.54
CA GLY A 170 -1.10 -27.02 25.14
C GLY A 170 -2.36 -27.44 24.39
N GLY A 171 -2.21 -28.50 23.59
CA GLY A 171 -3.15 -29.60 23.39
C GLY A 171 -4.65 -29.36 23.52
N ALA A 172 -5.36 -29.44 22.40
CA ALA A 172 -6.62 -30.17 22.32
C ALA A 172 -6.93 -30.45 20.83
N GLU A 173 -6.73 -31.70 20.43
CA GLU A 173 -7.32 -32.24 19.22
C GLU A 173 -8.85 -32.14 19.36
N GLY A 174 -9.50 -31.47 18.40
CA GLY A 174 -10.95 -31.57 18.21
C GLY A 174 -11.71 -30.29 18.50
N GLY A 175 -11.99 -29.52 17.44
CA GLY A 175 -13.04 -28.50 17.48
C GLY A 175 -12.83 -27.38 16.46
N GLY A 176 -13.31 -27.58 15.23
CA GLY A 176 -13.64 -26.52 14.27
C GLY A 176 -12.59 -25.41 14.10
N GLY A 177 -11.46 -25.73 13.49
CA GLY A 177 -10.41 -24.75 13.19
C GLY A 177 -10.96 -23.61 12.34
N ALA A 178 -11.24 -22.47 12.99
CA ALA A 178 -11.47 -21.21 12.32
C ALA A 178 -10.26 -20.96 11.41
N GLY A 179 -10.48 -21.07 10.10
CA GLY A 179 -9.41 -21.08 9.11
C GLY A 179 -8.53 -19.85 9.27
N ARG A 180 -7.24 -20.08 9.54
CA ARG A 180 -6.23 -19.02 9.60
C ARG A 180 -6.29 -18.23 8.30
N VAL A 181 -6.60 -16.93 8.38
CA VAL A 181 -6.64 -16.09 7.18
C VAL A 181 -5.22 -15.99 6.62
N PRO A 182 -4.98 -16.38 5.35
CA PRO A 182 -3.63 -16.37 4.80
C PRO A 182 -3.13 -14.94 4.62
N LEU A 183 -1.85 -14.73 4.93
CA LEU A 183 -1.13 -13.49 4.63
C LEU A 183 -1.15 -13.20 3.13
N PRO A 184 -1.03 -11.91 2.73
CA PRO A 184 -0.91 -11.53 1.33
C PRO A 184 0.32 -12.22 0.70
N ARG A 185 0.14 -12.84 -0.46
CA ARG A 185 1.21 -13.58 -1.17
C ARG A 185 1.98 -12.74 -2.18
N SER A 186 1.52 -11.51 -2.41
CA SER A 186 2.09 -10.58 -3.36
C SER A 186 1.62 -9.16 -3.07
N THR A 187 2.32 -8.17 -3.63
CA THR A 187 1.86 -6.76 -3.61
C THR A 187 0.49 -6.59 -4.27
N GLU A 188 0.15 -7.39 -5.29
CA GLU A 188 -1.16 -7.35 -5.95
C GLU A 188 -2.27 -7.92 -5.05
N ASP A 189 -1.99 -8.98 -4.30
CA ASP A 189 -2.94 -9.52 -3.33
C ASP A 189 -3.17 -8.55 -2.18
N LEU A 190 -2.10 -7.95 -1.62
CA LEU A 190 -2.24 -6.90 -0.60
C LEU A 190 -3.04 -5.70 -1.13
N ARG A 191 -2.76 -5.28 -2.37
CA ARG A 191 -3.51 -4.22 -3.03
C ARG A 191 -5.01 -4.53 -3.09
N ARG A 192 -5.38 -5.75 -3.47
CA ARG A 192 -6.77 -6.21 -3.54
C ARG A 192 -7.43 -6.23 -2.15
N ILE A 193 -6.71 -6.74 -1.14
CA ILE A 193 -7.18 -6.78 0.25
C ILE A 193 -7.48 -5.36 0.73
N LEU A 194 -6.51 -4.44 0.61
CA LEU A 194 -6.68 -3.04 1.02
C LEU A 194 -7.78 -2.34 0.24
N ALA A 195 -7.88 -2.55 -1.08
CA ALA A 195 -8.94 -1.95 -1.88
C ALA A 195 -10.33 -2.37 -1.38
N LEU A 196 -10.51 -3.65 -1.02
CA LEU A 196 -11.77 -4.14 -0.46
C LEU A 196 -12.04 -3.59 0.95
N GLN A 197 -11.03 -3.59 1.83
CA GLN A 197 -11.19 -3.12 3.22
C GLN A 197 -11.44 -1.62 3.31
N LEU A 198 -10.86 -0.84 2.38
CA LEU A 198 -11.01 0.62 2.34
C LEU A 198 -12.23 1.07 1.53
N GLY A 199 -13.03 0.14 1.00
CA GLY A 199 -14.18 0.45 0.13
C GLY A 199 -13.80 1.15 -1.17
N ILE A 200 -12.58 0.92 -1.67
CA ILE A 200 -12.09 1.53 -2.92
C ILE A 200 -12.73 0.82 -4.10
N GLY A 201 -13.52 1.58 -4.88
CA GLY A 201 -14.30 1.05 -6.00
C GLY A 201 -15.81 1.10 -5.78
N ASP A 202 -16.28 1.55 -4.62
CA ASP A 202 -17.68 1.95 -4.45
C ASP A 202 -17.90 3.37 -5.00
N PRO A 203 -18.62 3.54 -6.12
CA PRO A 203 -18.86 4.85 -6.72
C PRO A 203 -19.67 5.80 -5.84
N TRP A 204 -20.42 5.28 -4.88
CA TRP A 204 -21.50 6.04 -4.22
C TRP A 204 -21.08 6.77 -2.95
N ASN A 205 -19.86 6.58 -2.45
CA ASN A 205 -19.47 7.15 -1.16
C ASN A 205 -18.02 7.67 -1.08
N GLN A 206 -17.66 8.58 -1.99
CA GLN A 206 -16.35 9.22 -2.07
C GLN A 206 -15.87 9.82 -0.74
N ARG A 207 -16.77 10.52 -0.04
CA ARG A 207 -16.45 11.14 1.25
C ARG A 207 -16.18 10.09 2.33
N ALA A 208 -16.98 9.02 2.43
CA ALA A 208 -16.68 7.95 3.38
C ALA A 208 -15.40 7.20 3.04
N THR A 209 -15.13 6.91 1.75
CA THR A 209 -13.83 6.39 1.32
C THR A 209 -12.72 7.32 1.81
N GLY A 210 -12.90 8.64 1.68
CA GLY A 210 -11.97 9.65 2.19
C GLY A 210 -11.75 9.56 3.71
N LEU A 211 -12.83 9.41 4.49
CA LEU A 211 -12.75 9.24 5.95
C LEU A 211 -11.93 7.99 6.33
N VAL A 212 -12.21 6.85 5.70
CA VAL A 212 -11.52 5.58 5.96
C VAL A 212 -10.04 5.68 5.57
N LEU A 213 -9.72 6.29 4.42
CA LEU A 213 -8.35 6.55 4.00
C LEU A 213 -7.60 7.47 4.97
N GLY A 214 -8.26 8.52 5.47
CA GLY A 214 -7.67 9.43 6.46
C GLY A 214 -7.40 8.73 7.79
N GLN A 215 -8.29 7.82 8.23
CA GLN A 215 -8.08 6.99 9.41
C GLN A 215 -6.94 5.98 9.20
N PHE A 216 -6.87 5.33 8.06
CA PHE A 216 -5.74 4.47 7.70
C PHE A 216 -4.42 5.25 7.75
N ALA A 217 -4.40 6.46 7.20
CA ALA A 217 -3.21 7.32 7.24
C ALA A 217 -2.76 7.66 8.67
N ARG A 218 -3.69 7.74 9.63
CA ARG A 218 -3.35 7.97 11.05
C ARG A 218 -2.61 6.80 11.70
N VAL A 219 -2.77 5.57 11.20
CA VAL A 219 -2.00 4.40 11.67
C VAL A 219 -0.50 4.66 11.57
N PHE A 220 -0.08 5.43 10.57
CA PHE A 220 1.33 5.80 10.38
C PHE A 220 1.80 6.88 11.36
N GLY A 221 0.93 7.48 12.17
CA GLY A 221 1.30 8.60 13.06
C GLY A 221 1.98 9.77 12.35
N PRO A 222 1.45 10.28 11.22
CA PRO A 222 2.15 11.29 10.43
C PRO A 222 2.34 12.58 11.24
N PRO A 223 3.57 13.16 11.28
CA PRO A 223 3.88 14.33 12.10
C PRO A 223 3.27 15.61 11.53
N THR A 224 2.84 15.59 10.27
CA THR A 224 2.18 16.72 9.61
C THR A 224 0.92 16.26 8.88
N ARG A 225 -0.06 17.16 8.81
CA ARG A 225 -1.28 16.96 8.01
C ARG A 225 -0.96 16.71 6.54
N GLU A 226 0.07 17.38 6.00
CA GLU A 226 0.50 17.21 4.61
C GLU A 226 0.89 15.75 4.33
N LEU A 227 1.71 15.14 5.21
CA LEU A 227 2.10 13.74 5.04
C LEU A 227 0.90 12.81 5.17
N GLY A 228 -0.01 13.05 6.13
CA GLY A 228 -1.23 12.26 6.28
C GLY A 228 -2.12 12.29 5.03
N VAL A 229 -2.32 13.47 4.44
CA VAL A 229 -3.06 13.63 3.18
C VAL A 229 -2.34 12.90 2.03
N TRP A 230 -1.01 12.99 1.97
CA TRP A 230 -0.22 12.28 0.97
C TRP A 230 -0.37 10.76 1.10
N ILE A 231 -0.24 10.19 2.30
CA ILE A 231 -0.42 8.75 2.57
C ILE A 231 -1.79 8.28 2.09
N ALA A 232 -2.85 8.97 2.50
CA ALA A 232 -4.22 8.63 2.13
C ALA A 232 -4.45 8.65 0.61
N ARG A 233 -4.03 9.73 -0.07
CA ARG A 233 -4.16 9.86 -1.53
C ARG A 233 -3.31 8.84 -2.28
N ARG A 234 -2.10 8.58 -1.80
CA ARG A 234 -1.19 7.64 -2.41
C ARG A 234 -1.73 6.22 -2.33
N LEU A 235 -2.23 5.82 -1.16
CA LEU A 235 -2.90 4.53 -0.97
C LEU A 235 -4.11 4.37 -1.89
N PHE A 236 -4.96 5.40 -1.99
CA PHE A 236 -6.08 5.38 -2.93
C PHE A 236 -5.60 5.15 -4.36
N THR A 237 -4.59 5.90 -4.81
CA THR A 237 -4.02 5.79 -6.16
C THR A 237 -3.44 4.40 -6.43
N ASP A 238 -2.72 3.85 -5.45
CA ASP A 238 -2.07 2.55 -5.56
C ASP A 238 -3.08 1.40 -5.60
N CYS A 239 -4.22 1.52 -4.89
CA CYS A 239 -5.33 0.57 -4.93
C CYS A 239 -6.20 0.71 -6.19
N ALA A 240 -6.60 1.94 -6.53
CA ALA A 240 -7.52 2.25 -7.62
C ALA A 240 -6.91 2.01 -9.02
N GLN A 241 -5.57 2.09 -9.13
CA GLN A 241 -4.83 2.04 -10.38
C GLN A 241 -5.47 2.92 -11.48
N PRO A 242 -5.58 4.24 -11.24
CA PRO A 242 -6.22 5.13 -12.20
C PRO A 242 -5.54 5.05 -13.57
N TRP A 243 -6.34 4.82 -14.60
CA TRP A 243 -5.93 4.81 -15.99
C TRP A 243 -6.32 6.14 -16.65
N PRO A 244 -5.36 6.93 -17.17
CA PRO A 244 -5.67 8.15 -17.88
C PRO A 244 -6.38 7.82 -19.20
N VAL A 245 -7.45 8.55 -19.50
CA VAL A 245 -8.22 8.42 -20.74
C VAL A 245 -8.03 9.68 -21.59
N PRO A 246 -7.94 9.57 -22.93
CA PRO A 246 -7.95 10.73 -23.81
C PRO A 246 -9.12 11.68 -23.47
N GLY A 247 -8.86 12.99 -23.40
CA GLY A 247 -9.84 13.99 -22.98
C GLY A 247 -9.77 14.38 -21.49
N GLY A 248 -8.71 14.00 -20.78
CA GLY A 248 -8.42 14.48 -19.42
C GLY A 248 -9.24 13.80 -18.32
N SER A 249 -10.06 12.81 -18.66
CA SER A 249 -10.76 11.98 -17.67
C SER A 249 -9.89 10.83 -17.18
N THR A 250 -10.17 10.32 -15.99
CA THR A 250 -9.48 9.16 -15.42
C THR A 250 -10.48 8.05 -15.17
N ARG A 251 -10.08 6.81 -15.49
CA ARG A 251 -10.85 5.61 -15.19
C ARG A 251 -10.23 4.87 -14.02
N ILE A 252 -11.04 4.49 -13.05
CA ILE A 252 -10.61 3.65 -11.93
C ILE A 252 -11.17 2.25 -12.13
N ARG A 253 -10.32 1.24 -11.96
CA ARG A 253 -10.75 -0.16 -12.01
C ARG A 253 -11.63 -0.46 -10.80
N ARG A 254 -12.80 -1.02 -11.03
CA ARG A 254 -13.72 -1.41 -9.95
C ARG A 254 -13.31 -2.77 -9.39
N CYS A 255 -12.96 -2.82 -8.11
CA CYS A 255 -12.83 -4.09 -7.38
C CYS A 255 -14.23 -4.60 -7.00
N VAL A 256 -14.88 -5.32 -7.91
CA VAL A 256 -16.18 -5.95 -7.60
C VAL A 256 -15.93 -7.23 -6.80
N ARG A 257 -16.51 -7.36 -5.59
CA ARG A 257 -16.63 -8.66 -4.90
C ARG A 257 -17.46 -9.56 -5.81
N ARG A 258 -16.83 -10.55 -6.44
CA ARG A 258 -17.58 -11.60 -7.13
C ARG A 258 -18.25 -12.47 -6.08
N SER A 259 -19.58 -12.52 -6.11
CA SER A 259 -20.31 -13.57 -5.42
C SER A 259 -19.97 -14.91 -6.09
N PRO A 260 -19.54 -15.95 -5.35
CA PRO A 260 -19.20 -17.26 -5.91
C PRO A 260 -20.40 -18.01 -6.54
N VAL A 261 -21.62 -17.50 -6.37
CA VAL A 261 -22.86 -18.28 -6.52
C VAL A 261 -23.29 -18.50 -7.99
N LEU A 262 -22.73 -17.79 -8.96
CA LEU A 262 -23.13 -17.95 -10.38
C LEU A 262 -21.99 -18.60 -11.19
N GLY A 263 -21.99 -19.94 -11.22
CA GLY A 263 -21.02 -20.82 -11.89
C GLY A 263 -21.01 -20.78 -13.43
N GLY A 264 -20.98 -19.59 -14.03
CA GLY A 264 -20.80 -19.41 -15.47
C GLY A 264 -19.33 -19.20 -15.88
N PRO A 265 -18.91 -19.62 -17.09
CA PRO A 265 -17.54 -19.41 -17.58
C PRO A 265 -17.20 -17.92 -17.61
N SER A 266 -16.14 -17.60 -16.86
CA SER A 266 -15.73 -16.29 -16.41
C SER A 266 -15.12 -15.44 -17.54
N ALA A 267 -15.92 -14.52 -18.10
CA ALA A 267 -15.39 -13.28 -18.66
C ALA A 267 -15.32 -12.24 -17.53
N THR A 268 -14.13 -11.97 -16.99
CA THR A 268 -13.88 -10.79 -16.15
C THR A 268 -14.05 -9.56 -17.01
N ARG A 269 -15.25 -8.99 -17.03
CA ARG A 269 -15.45 -7.65 -17.59
C ARG A 269 -14.88 -6.67 -16.57
N ASP A 270 -13.72 -6.10 -16.88
CA ASP A 270 -13.20 -5.00 -16.07
C ASP A 270 -14.20 -3.84 -16.14
N GLU A 271 -14.87 -3.57 -15.03
CA GLU A 271 -15.70 -2.38 -14.88
C GLU A 271 -14.81 -1.19 -14.52
N TYR A 272 -14.99 -0.09 -15.23
CA TYR A 272 -14.26 1.15 -15.00
C TYR A 272 -15.23 2.26 -14.61
N MET A 273 -14.91 2.99 -13.55
CA MET A 273 -15.61 4.19 -13.14
C MET A 273 -14.90 5.42 -13.69
N HIS A 274 -15.65 6.35 -14.27
CA HIS A 274 -15.15 7.68 -14.58
C HIS A 274 -15.07 8.52 -13.31
N VAL A 275 -13.87 9.00 -12.98
CA VAL A 275 -13.68 9.98 -11.91
C VAL A 275 -13.45 11.37 -12.47
N ASN A 276 -14.07 12.36 -11.85
CA ASN A 276 -13.95 13.77 -12.20
C ASN A 276 -13.36 14.56 -11.02
N SER A 277 -13.22 15.88 -11.16
CA SER A 277 -12.70 16.74 -10.09
C SER A 277 -13.60 16.78 -8.84
N GLY A 278 -14.91 16.58 -8.99
CA GLY A 278 -15.84 16.46 -7.87
C GLY A 278 -15.56 15.23 -7.01
N PHE A 279 -15.24 14.10 -7.64
CA PHE A 279 -14.84 12.86 -6.96
C PHE A 279 -13.66 13.11 -5.99
N TYR A 280 -12.58 13.72 -6.50
CA TYR A 280 -11.40 13.98 -5.67
C TYR A 280 -11.66 15.03 -4.59
N ARG A 281 -12.55 15.99 -4.84
CA ARG A 281 -12.94 16.99 -3.83
C ARG A 281 -13.64 16.35 -2.62
N GLU A 282 -14.60 15.47 -2.86
CA GLU A 282 -15.30 14.76 -1.77
C GLU A 282 -14.38 13.78 -1.04
N LEU A 283 -13.52 13.07 -1.79
CA LEU A 283 -12.48 12.21 -1.22
C LEU A 283 -11.57 13.02 -0.29
N ASP A 284 -11.05 14.15 -0.77
CA ASP A 284 -10.18 15.03 0.00
C ASP A 284 -10.90 15.63 1.21
N ALA A 285 -12.18 15.98 1.10
CA ALA A 285 -12.96 16.48 2.21
C ALA A 285 -13.05 15.43 3.34
N GLY A 286 -13.32 14.17 3.00
CA GLY A 286 -13.30 13.06 3.96
C GLY A 286 -11.93 12.82 4.58
N ILE A 287 -10.85 12.81 3.78
CA ILE A 287 -9.47 12.66 4.29
C ILE A 287 -9.16 13.77 5.29
N ASN A 288 -9.46 15.01 4.92
CA ASN A 288 -9.20 16.18 5.76
C ASN A 288 -10.02 16.18 7.04
N GLU A 289 -11.27 15.74 6.99
CA GLU A 289 -12.13 15.58 8.16
C GLU A 289 -11.52 14.57 9.14
N ALA A 290 -11.16 13.37 8.67
CA ALA A 290 -10.57 12.32 9.50
C ALA A 290 -9.22 12.73 10.13
N LEU A 291 -8.40 13.50 9.40
CA LEU A 291 -7.12 14.02 9.89
C LEU A 291 -7.25 15.26 10.79
N SER A 292 -8.41 15.92 10.83
CA SER A 292 -8.64 17.08 11.71
C SER A 292 -9.10 16.69 13.11
N VAL A 293 -9.60 15.46 13.28
CA VAL A 293 -9.96 14.93 14.60
C VAL A 293 -8.66 14.68 15.37
N ALA A 294 -8.45 15.44 16.45
CA ALA A 294 -7.33 15.25 17.36
C ALA A 294 -7.24 13.77 17.78
N PRO A 295 -6.02 13.23 18.01
CA PRO A 295 -5.91 11.95 18.69
C PRO A 295 -6.61 12.09 20.04
N THR A 296 -7.72 11.37 20.22
CA THR A 296 -8.37 11.27 21.53
C THR A 296 -7.37 10.60 22.45
N GLU A 297 -6.81 11.38 23.38
CA GLU A 297 -5.89 10.89 24.40
C GLU A 297 -6.53 9.68 25.10
N GLY A 298 -5.92 8.50 24.95
CA GLY A 298 -6.26 7.32 25.75
C GLY A 298 -7.20 6.27 25.13
N GLY A 299 -7.50 6.29 23.84
CA GLY A 299 -8.37 5.27 23.22
C GLY A 299 -7.77 4.56 22.01
N ASN A 300 -7.34 3.30 22.17
CA ASN A 300 -7.20 2.33 21.07
C ASN A 300 -8.55 1.96 20.42
N HIS A 301 -9.64 2.59 20.88
CA HIS A 301 -10.97 2.48 20.30
C HIS A 301 -11.19 3.58 19.27
N PRO A 302 -11.65 3.21 18.06
CA PRO A 302 -11.98 4.22 17.06
C PRO A 302 -13.15 5.09 17.58
N PRO A 303 -13.30 6.32 17.07
CA PRO A 303 -14.44 7.17 17.43
C PRO A 303 -15.75 6.39 17.24
N ALA A 304 -16.76 6.59 18.10
CA ALA A 304 -18.03 5.85 18.04
C ALA A 304 -18.74 5.89 16.66
N SER A 305 -18.37 6.85 15.80
CA SER A 305 -18.77 6.91 14.39
C SER A 305 -18.27 5.72 13.56
N MET A 306 -17.13 5.14 13.89
CA MET A 306 -16.56 3.96 13.23
C MET A 306 -17.16 2.64 13.71
N ALA A 307 -17.54 2.53 14.99
CA ALA A 307 -18.34 1.40 15.45
C ALA A 307 -19.66 1.36 14.67
N ARG A 308 -20.28 2.53 14.45
CA ARG A 308 -21.47 2.64 13.61
C ARG A 308 -21.22 2.40 12.13
N VAL A 309 -20.10 2.83 11.55
CA VAL A 309 -19.79 2.53 10.14
C VAL A 309 -19.43 1.06 9.95
N GLY A 310 -18.71 0.44 10.89
CA GLY A 310 -18.45 -0.99 10.94
C GLY A 310 -19.73 -1.80 11.08
N GLU A 311 -20.58 -1.49 12.07
CA GLU A 311 -21.91 -2.09 12.23
C GLU A 311 -22.78 -1.85 10.99
N MET A 312 -22.73 -0.67 10.38
CA MET A 312 -23.54 -0.36 9.20
C MET A 312 -23.03 -1.11 7.95
N LEU A 313 -21.72 -1.34 7.82
CA LEU A 313 -21.13 -2.14 6.76
C LEU A 313 -21.35 -3.66 6.97
N GLU A 314 -21.31 -4.13 8.22
CA GLU A 314 -21.71 -5.49 8.60
C GLU A 314 -23.21 -5.70 8.36
N THR A 315 -24.05 -4.78 8.81
CA THR A 315 -25.51 -4.79 8.56
C THR A 315 -25.82 -4.74 7.08
N LEU A 316 -25.11 -3.92 6.28
CA LEU A 316 -25.23 -3.93 4.83
C LEU A 316 -24.77 -5.26 4.21
N GLY A 317 -23.70 -5.86 4.74
CA GLY A 317 -23.25 -7.20 4.37
C GLY A 317 -24.32 -8.25 4.63
N ASP A 318 -24.95 -8.22 5.80
CA ASP A 318 -26.01 -9.14 6.21
C ASP A 318 -27.31 -8.90 5.42
N CYS A 319 -27.68 -7.64 5.16
CA CYS A 319 -28.81 -7.31 4.29
C CYS A 319 -28.59 -7.82 2.85
N MET A 320 -27.37 -7.69 2.32
CA MET A 320 -27.03 -8.20 0.98
C MET A 320 -26.99 -9.73 0.94
N ALA A 321 -26.58 -10.40 2.03
CA ALA A 321 -26.67 -11.84 2.19
C ALA A 321 -28.13 -12.33 2.25
N LEU A 322 -29.00 -11.64 3.01
CA LEU A 322 -30.43 -11.93 3.09
C LEU A 322 -31.17 -11.73 1.76
N LEU A 323 -30.80 -10.70 0.98
CA LEU A 323 -31.32 -10.48 -0.37
C LEU A 323 -30.85 -11.56 -1.35
N SER A 324 -29.65 -12.13 -1.15
CA SER A 324 -29.15 -13.25 -1.96
C SER A 324 -29.91 -14.54 -1.67
N VAL A 325 -30.25 -14.82 -0.40
CA VAL A 325 -31.08 -15.97 0.00
C VAL A 325 -32.53 -15.83 -0.48
N SER A 326 -33.07 -14.62 -0.48
CA SER A 326 -34.45 -14.36 -0.95
C SER A 326 -34.62 -14.56 -2.46
N GLY A 327 -33.54 -14.44 -3.24
CA GLY A 327 -33.52 -14.76 -4.67
C GLY A 327 -33.63 -16.25 -4.98
N GLU A 328 -33.20 -17.14 -4.08
CA GLU A 328 -33.33 -18.59 -4.23
C GLU A 328 -34.77 -19.08 -3.99
N ALA A 329 -35.53 -18.41 -3.11
CA ALA A 329 -36.93 -18.76 -2.84
C ALA A 329 -37.86 -18.50 -4.05
N ALA A 330 -37.49 -17.60 -4.96
CA ALA A 330 -38.29 -17.29 -6.14
C ALA A 330 -38.18 -18.35 -7.27
N SER A 331 -37.21 -19.27 -7.21
CA SER A 331 -37.06 -20.33 -8.24
C SER A 331 -37.74 -21.65 -7.88
N ALA A 332 -38.41 -21.73 -6.73
CA ALA A 332 -39.10 -22.92 -6.24
C ALA A 332 -40.63 -22.75 -6.28
N VAL A 333 -41.19 -22.32 -7.41
CA VAL A 333 -42.65 -22.41 -7.65
C VAL A 333 -42.91 -23.66 -8.52
N PRO A 334 -43.69 -24.66 -8.05
CA PRO A 334 -44.04 -25.81 -8.86
C PRO A 334 -44.94 -25.37 -10.03
N ARG A 335 -44.59 -25.75 -11.25
CA ARG A 335 -45.47 -25.63 -12.42
C ARG A 335 -46.72 -26.48 -12.18
N LEU A 336 -47.84 -25.85 -11.86
CA LEU A 336 -49.16 -26.46 -11.92
C LEU A 336 -49.49 -26.77 -13.39
N GLY A 337 -49.76 -28.05 -13.65
CA GLY A 337 -50.11 -28.56 -14.97
C GLY A 337 -51.41 -27.95 -15.49
N SER A 338 -51.39 -27.63 -16.78
CA SER A 338 -52.57 -27.27 -17.58
C SER A 338 -53.46 -28.50 -17.76
N ILE A 339 -54.68 -28.43 -17.24
CA ILE A 339 -55.81 -29.24 -17.69
C ILE A 339 -56.59 -28.40 -18.69
N GLN A 340 -56.47 -28.74 -19.97
CA GLN A 340 -57.56 -28.96 -20.95
C GLN A 340 -56.96 -29.35 -22.29
#